data_AF-C5KX70-F1
#
_entry.id   AF-C5KX70-F1
#
_cell.length_a   1.000
_cell.length_b   1.000
_cell.length_c   1.000
_cell.angle_alpha   90.00
_cell.angle_beta   90.00
_cell.angle_gamma   90.00
#
_symmetry.space_group_name_H-M   'P 1'
#
loop_
_entity.id
_entity.type
_entity.pdbx_description
1 polymer ?
#
loop_
_entity_poly.entity_id
_entity_poly.type
_entity_poly.pdbx_seq_one_letter_code
_entity_poly.pdbx_strand_id
1 'polypeptide(L)' 'LWCVYIFWQGVFFTGIWVMGHECGHGAFSPYPLVNDCVGFVLHSALLVPYFSWQYSHARHHKFTNHITRGETH' A
#
# COMPACT_ATOMS: atom_id res chain seq x y z
N LEU A 1 26.17 12.07 -8.30
CA LEU A 1 25.31 11.34 -9.26
C LEU A 1 24.49 10.25 -8.56
N TRP A 2 25.11 9.30 -7.86
CA TRP A 2 24.41 8.19 -7.17
C TRP A 2 23.36 8.62 -6.13
N CYS A 3 23.66 9.58 -5.25
CA CYS A 3 22.68 10.04 -4.24
C CYS A 3 21.43 10.66 -4.88
N VAL A 4 21.62 11.43 -5.96
CA VAL A 4 20.53 12.05 -6.71
C VAL A 4 19.68 10.96 -7.38
N TYR A 5 20.32 9.95 -7.97
CA TYR A 5 19.64 8.80 -8.54
C TYR A 5 18.80 8.04 -7.50
N ILE A 6 19.39 7.68 -6.35
CA ILE A 6 18.68 6.97 -5.27
C ILE A 6 17.50 7.79 -4.76
N PHE A 7 17.69 9.11 -4.58
CA PHE A 7 16.63 10.00 -4.15
C PHE A 7 15.44 9.96 -5.11
N TRP A 8 15.66 10.19 -6.40
CA TRP A 8 14.57 10.20 -7.38
C TRP A 8 13.95 8.82 -7.60
N GLN A 9 14.77 7.76 -7.56
CA GLN A 9 14.28 6.39 -7.59
C GLN A 9 13.35 6.10 -6.41
N GLY A 10 13.73 6.54 -5.20
CA GLY A 10 12.90 6.42 -4.00
C GLY A 10 11.58 7.18 -4.11
N VAL A 11 11.60 8.43 -4.62
CA VAL A 11 10.38 9.21 -4.84
C VAL A 11 9.43 8.49 -5.80
N PHE A 12 9.96 7.97 -6.91
CA PHE A 12 9.14 7.28 -7.91
C PHE A 12 8.48 6.01 -7.36
N PHE A 13 9.26 5.13 -6.72
CA PHE A 13 8.70 3.90 -6.15
C PHE A 13 7.76 4.16 -4.97
N THR A 14 8.00 5.21 -4.18
CA THR A 14 7.05 5.64 -3.14
C THR A 14 5.73 6.07 -3.76
N GLY A 15 5.75 6.79 -4.89
CA GLY A 15 4.53 7.14 -5.63
C GLY A 15 3.73 5.91 -6.09
N ILE A 16 4.41 4.90 -6.62
CA ILE A 16 3.78 3.61 -6.98
C ILE A 16 3.17 2.93 -5.75
N TRP A 17 3.89 2.92 -4.64
CA TRP A 17 3.43 2.32 -3.38
C TRP A 17 2.16 3.01 -2.87
N VAL A 18 2.13 4.35 -2.88
CA VAL A 18 0.97 5.15 -2.45
C VAL A 18 -0.25 4.87 -3.33
N MET A 19 -0.10 4.78 -4.66
CA MET A 19 -1.23 4.44 -5.53
C MET A 19 -1.81 3.06 -5.23
N GLY A 20 -0.96 2.04 -5.03
CA GLY A 20 -1.43 0.71 -4.61
C GLY A 20 -2.04 0.71 -3.21
N HIS A 21 -1.54 1.57 -2.30
CA HIS A 21 -2.08 1.75 -0.96
C HIS A 21 -3.50 2.33 -1.00
N GLU A 22 -3.75 3.35 -1.81
CA GLU A 22 -5.08 3.92 -2.00
C GLU A 22 -6.06 2.93 -2.65
N CYS A 23 -5.57 2.03 -3.51
CA CYS A 23 -6.37 0.90 -4.01
C CYS A 23 -6.80 -0.02 -2.86
N GLY A 24 -5.90 -0.36 -1.93
CA GLY A 24 -6.24 -1.18 -0.76
C GLY A 24 -7.22 -0.51 0.21
N HIS A 25 -7.30 0.82 0.21
CA HIS A 25 -8.35 1.58 0.91
C HIS A 25 -9.67 1.67 0.13
N GLY A 26 -9.68 1.27 -1.14
CA GLY A 26 -10.80 1.47 -2.04
C GLY A 26 -11.02 2.95 -2.43
N ALA A 27 -10.02 3.82 -2.21
CA ALA A 27 -10.12 5.26 -2.43
C ALA A 27 -9.66 5.70 -3.83
N PHE A 28 -8.97 4.82 -4.58
CA PHE A 28 -8.47 5.13 -5.92
C PHE A 28 -9.58 5.19 -6.99
N SER A 29 -10.60 4.34 -6.89
CA SER A 29 -11.73 4.26 -7.82
C SER A 29 -13.04 3.93 -7.09
N PRO A 30 -14.21 4.38 -7.57
CA PRO A 30 -15.50 3.93 -7.03
C PRO A 30 -15.80 2.44 -7.30
N TYR A 31 -15.03 1.78 -8.17
CA TYR A 31 -15.24 0.38 -8.54
C TYR A 31 -14.24 -0.53 -7.81
N PRO A 32 -14.70 -1.43 -6.92
CA PRO A 32 -13.81 -2.31 -6.15
C PRO A 32 -12.89 -3.16 -7.02
N LEU A 33 -13.40 -3.72 -8.13
CA LEU A 33 -12.60 -4.52 -9.05
C LEU A 33 -11.45 -3.74 -9.67
N VAL A 34 -11.65 -2.45 -9.98
CA VAL A 34 -10.60 -1.59 -10.53
C VAL A 34 -9.51 -1.37 -9.49
N ASN A 35 -9.89 -1.13 -8.23
CA ASN A 35 -8.94 -1.01 -7.13
C ASN A 35 -8.12 -2.31 -6.98
N ASP A 36 -8.78 -3.47 -6.92
CA ASP A 36 -8.08 -4.74 -6.74
C ASP A 36 -7.14 -5.08 -7.90
N CYS A 37 -7.56 -4.82 -9.15
CA CYS A 37 -6.71 -5.05 -10.32
C CYS A 37 -5.49 -4.11 -10.33
N VAL A 38 -5.70 -2.81 -10.12
CA VAL A 38 -4.60 -1.82 -10.14
C VAL A 38 -3.67 -2.04 -8.95
N GLY A 39 -4.22 -2.20 -7.76
CA GLY A 39 -3.48 -2.47 -6.53
C GLY A 39 -2.65 -3.74 -6.63
N PHE A 40 -3.23 -4.85 -7.13
CA PHE A 40 -2.50 -6.10 -7.34
C PHE A 40 -1.30 -5.93 -8.28
N VAL A 41 -1.47 -5.23 -9.41
CA VAL A 41 -0.36 -5.00 -10.36
C VAL A 41 0.73 -4.12 -9.76
N LEU A 42 0.36 -2.98 -9.17
CA LEU A 42 1.33 -2.01 -8.62
C LEU A 42 2.11 -2.58 -7.44
N HIS A 43 1.44 -3.24 -6.50
CA HIS A 43 2.11 -3.84 -5.34
C HIS A 43 2.91 -5.09 -5.74
N SER A 44 2.46 -5.89 -6.70
CA SER A 44 3.27 -7.01 -7.22
C SER A 44 4.58 -6.54 -7.86
N ALA A 45 4.56 -5.42 -8.59
CA ALA A 45 5.77 -4.81 -9.14
C ALA A 45 6.77 -4.35 -8.06
N LEU A 46 6.29 -4.11 -6.84
CA LEU A 46 7.08 -3.77 -5.66
C LEU A 46 7.36 -4.96 -4.74
N LEU A 47 6.98 -6.18 -5.15
CA LEU A 47 7.09 -7.41 -4.36
C LEU A 47 6.29 -7.37 -3.04
N VAL A 48 5.20 -6.58 -3.01
CA VAL A 48 4.26 -6.50 -1.89
C VAL A 48 3.07 -7.42 -2.19
N PRO A 49 2.73 -8.38 -1.31
CA PRO A 49 1.58 -9.26 -1.50
C PRO A 49 0.27 -8.49 -1.25
N TYR A 50 -0.28 -7.89 -2.30
CA TYR A 50 -1.40 -6.92 -2.24
C TYR A 50 -2.56 -7.36 -1.34
N PHE A 51 -3.14 -8.54 -1.55
CA PHE A 51 -4.33 -8.97 -0.80
C PHE A 51 -4.05 -9.21 0.69
N SER A 52 -2.90 -9.81 1.00
CA SER A 52 -2.47 -9.99 2.39
C SER A 52 -2.22 -8.64 3.06
N TRP A 53 -1.54 -7.74 2.34
CA TRP A 53 -1.27 -6.38 2.80
C TRP A 53 -2.56 -5.58 3.01
N GLN A 54 -3.49 -5.59 2.07
CA GLN A 54 -4.79 -4.92 2.17
C GLN A 54 -5.55 -5.37 3.42
N TYR A 55 -5.59 -6.69 3.69
CA TYR A 55 -6.25 -7.22 4.87
C TYR A 55 -5.58 -6.75 6.18
N SER A 56 -4.26 -6.90 6.30
CA SER A 56 -3.53 -6.47 7.50
C SER A 56 -3.59 -4.95 7.68
N HIS A 57 -3.54 -4.20 6.58
CA HIS A 57 -3.54 -2.74 6.61
C HIS A 57 -4.90 -2.16 7.03
N ALA A 58 -5.99 -2.73 6.54
CA ALA A 58 -7.34 -2.39 7.02
C ALA A 58 -7.48 -2.63 8.53
N ARG A 59 -6.87 -3.71 9.03
CA ARG A 59 -6.82 -4.01 10.46
C ARG A 59 -5.95 -3.02 11.24
N HIS A 60 -4.78 -2.66 10.72
CA HIS A 60 -3.90 -1.63 11.27
C HIS A 60 -4.65 -0.31 11.46
N HIS A 61 -5.36 0.18 10.44
CA HIS A 61 -6.14 1.42 10.54
C HIS A 61 -7.31 1.30 11.51
N LYS A 62 -7.99 0.14 11.56
CA LYS A 62 -9.12 -0.09 12.46
C LYS A 62 -8.72 -0.11 13.94
N PHE A 63 -7.49 -0.54 14.24
CA PHE A 63 -7.00 -0.73 15.61
C PHE A 63 -5.71 0.04 15.91
N THR A 64 -5.46 1.15 15.22
CA THR A 64 -4.27 1.99 15.47
C THR A 64 -4.26 2.44 16.94
N ASN A 65 -3.15 2.19 17.65
CA ASN A 65 -2.98 2.49 19.08
C ASN A 65 -3.97 1.77 20.02
N HIS A 66 -4.61 0.69 19.59
CA HIS A 66 -5.53 -0.07 20.45
C HIS A 66 -4.78 -1.03 21.38
N ILE A 67 -4.87 -0.82 22.69
CA ILE A 67 -4.07 -1.49 23.74
C ILE A 67 -4.18 -3.03 23.73
N THR A 68 -5.34 -3.59 23.36
CA THR A 68 -5.58 -5.05 23.41
C THR A 68 -5.83 -5.73 22.06
N ARG A 69 -6.05 -4.96 21.00
CA ARG A 69 -6.45 -5.47 19.66
C ARG A 69 -5.61 -4.89 18.53
N GLY A 70 -4.77 -3.90 18.84
CA GLY A 70 -3.82 -3.34 17.92
C GLY A 70 -2.77 -4.38 17.56
N GLU A 71 -2.16 -4.21 16.40
CA GLU A 71 -0.98 -4.97 16.00
C GLU A 71 0.24 -4.39 16.72
N THR A 72 0.23 -4.44 18.05
CA THR A 72 1.46 -4.27 18.81
C THR A 72 2.16 -5.62 18.80
N HIS A 73 3.36 -5.64 18.24
CA HIS A 73 4.31 -6.75 18.36
C HIS A 73 4.36 -7.29 19.80
#